data_AF-A0A395LNC4-F1
#
_entry.id   AF-A0A395LNC4-F1
#
_cell.length_a   1.000
_cell.length_b   1.000
_cell.length_c   1.000
_cell.angle_alpha   90.00
_cell.angle_beta   90.00
_cell.angle_gamma   90.00
#
_symmetry.space_group_name_H-M   'P 1'
#
loop_
_entity.id
_entity.type
_entity.pdbx_description
1 polymer ?
#
loop_
_entity_poly.entity_id
_entity_poly.type
_entity_poly.pdbx_seq_one_letter_code
_entity_poly.pdbx_strand_id
1 'polypeptide(L)'
;MSNPADPTALDDGQPTRTQAFEKRLKQRYASERRFKLFGLFAILVSIAILIVLLANMTINGIGGFQRAELKVPIDFAASGISGDASTLNKSGALQMLEMQGLPEVVGFSAEQALGEEGAQELSQDAWREVAAALRSDPSLLRGQETFWLPSTGDLAMGLDDEGNAEMRALASQLQRDGNLAKRFDWGFLVRSDATDPQQVGVWGALKGSILTMIVTLALAFPIGVLSALYLEEYAPKNRWTDIIEVSINNLAAVPSIIFGLLGLAVFLTIFPNMRSAPLIGGMTLALMTMPVIVISGRNAIKAVPPSIRDGALAIGASPVQVVFHHVLPLALPGILTGTIIGMARALGETAPLLLIGMRAFVATPPDGFTSPATVLPVQIFLWSDEIDRGFIERTSAAIIVLLLFLLVMNALAIYLRNKFEKSW
;
A
#
# COMPACT_ATOMS: atom_id res chain seq x y z
N MET A 1 95.33 -31.77 -8.09
CA MET A 1 94.98 -30.65 -7.21
C MET A 1 93.81 -29.90 -7.82
N SER A 2 92.84 -29.54 -6.96
CA SER A 2 91.65 -28.68 -7.16
C SER A 2 90.55 -29.13 -8.14
N ASN A 3 89.48 -29.65 -7.53
CA ASN A 3 88.14 -29.96 -8.02
C ASN A 3 87.43 -28.71 -8.61
N PRO A 4 86.53 -28.83 -9.62
CA PRO A 4 85.70 -27.72 -10.06
C PRO A 4 84.60 -27.44 -9.04
N ALA A 5 84.33 -26.15 -8.80
CA ALA A 5 83.27 -25.71 -7.90
C ALA A 5 81.88 -26.13 -8.45
N ASP A 6 81.14 -26.81 -7.60
CA ASP A 6 79.78 -27.28 -7.78
C ASP A 6 78.80 -26.08 -7.85
N PRO A 7 77.93 -25.97 -8.89
CA PRO A 7 76.89 -24.94 -8.95
C PRO A 7 75.60 -25.29 -8.20
N THR A 8 75.53 -26.40 -7.45
CA THR A 8 74.32 -26.79 -6.70
C THR A 8 74.27 -26.32 -5.25
N ALA A 9 74.57 -25.04 -5.00
CA ALA A 9 74.10 -24.38 -3.78
C ALA A 9 72.67 -23.87 -4.03
N LEU A 10 71.71 -24.80 -4.12
CA LEU A 10 70.29 -24.48 -3.98
C LEU A 10 70.09 -23.98 -2.54
N ASP A 11 69.62 -22.75 -2.40
CA ASP A 11 69.21 -22.16 -1.13
C ASP A 11 68.19 -23.10 -0.46
N ASP A 12 68.64 -23.78 0.60
CA ASP A 12 67.90 -24.77 1.35
C ASP A 12 66.65 -24.14 1.98
N GLY A 13 65.49 -24.42 1.38
CA GLY A 13 64.35 -24.93 2.13
C GLY A 13 63.87 -24.12 3.34
N GLN A 14 63.88 -22.78 3.31
CA GLN A 14 63.07 -22.06 4.29
C GLN A 14 61.58 -22.35 4.02
N PRO A 15 60.81 -22.88 4.98
CA PRO A 15 59.39 -23.11 4.77
C PRO A 15 58.73 -21.77 4.44
N THR A 16 58.06 -21.69 3.28
CA THR A 16 57.26 -20.53 2.86
C THR A 16 56.20 -20.13 3.89
N ARG A 17 55.94 -20.99 4.89
CA ARG A 17 55.25 -20.71 6.15
C ARG A 17 56.23 -20.43 7.29
N THR A 18 56.73 -19.21 7.37
CA THR A 18 57.38 -18.70 8.58
C THR A 18 56.36 -18.51 9.71
N GLN A 19 56.76 -18.59 10.98
CA GLN A 19 55.87 -18.34 12.12
C GLN A 19 55.20 -16.95 12.05
N ALA A 20 55.90 -15.94 11.51
CA ALA A 20 55.35 -14.61 11.24
C ALA A 20 54.26 -14.62 10.15
N PHE A 21 54.39 -15.47 9.13
CA PHE A 21 53.34 -15.68 8.13
C PHE A 21 52.11 -16.38 8.73
N GLU A 22 52.30 -17.41 9.56
CA GLU A 22 51.18 -18.08 10.24
C GLU A 22 50.43 -17.18 11.20
N LYS A 23 51.14 -16.32 11.95
CA LYS A 23 50.51 -15.32 12.83
C LYS A 23 49.67 -14.31 12.04
N ARG A 24 50.18 -13.82 10.91
CA ARG A 24 49.43 -12.93 9.99
C ARG A 24 48.22 -13.64 9.37
N LEU A 25 48.36 -14.91 9.01
CA LEU A 25 47.26 -15.71 8.46
C LEU A 25 46.14 -15.96 9.49
N LYS A 26 46.50 -16.28 10.74
CA LYS A 26 45.55 -16.39 11.85
C LYS A 26 44.82 -15.07 12.12
N GLN A 27 45.53 -13.95 12.07
CA GLN A 27 44.93 -12.61 12.21
C GLN A 27 43.95 -12.32 11.07
N ARG A 28 44.30 -12.65 9.82
CA ARG A 28 43.40 -12.49 8.65
C ARG A 28 42.16 -13.36 8.76
N TYR A 29 42.29 -14.63 9.14
CA TYR A 29 41.12 -15.50 9.33
C TYR A 29 40.25 -15.06 10.52
N ALA A 30 40.85 -14.52 11.58
CA ALA A 30 40.09 -13.95 12.69
C ALA A 30 39.36 -12.65 12.29
N SER A 31 39.94 -11.78 11.47
CA SER A 31 39.25 -10.60 10.94
C SER A 31 38.13 -11.01 9.95
N GLU A 32 38.38 -11.98 9.08
CA GLU A 32 37.38 -12.50 8.15
C GLU A 32 36.20 -13.16 8.87
N ARG A 33 36.48 -13.96 9.92
CA ARG A 33 35.43 -14.57 10.74
C ARG A 33 34.60 -13.51 11.47
N ARG A 34 35.24 -12.48 12.05
CA ARG A 34 34.54 -11.35 12.68
C ARG A 34 33.68 -10.59 11.67
N PHE A 35 34.20 -10.31 10.47
CA PHE A 35 33.44 -9.65 9.41
C PHE A 35 32.20 -10.46 9.00
N LYS A 36 32.34 -11.77 8.78
CA LYS A 36 31.21 -12.67 8.49
C LYS A 36 30.19 -12.70 9.64
N LEU A 37 30.65 -12.72 10.89
CA LEU A 37 29.78 -12.68 12.06
C LEU A 37 29.03 -11.34 12.18
N PHE A 38 29.69 -10.20 11.94
CA PHE A 38 29.02 -8.90 11.92
C PHE A 38 28.00 -8.79 10.79
N GLY A 39 28.32 -9.33 9.60
CA GLY A 39 27.38 -9.41 8.48
C GLY A 39 26.14 -10.25 8.82
N LEU A 40 26.34 -11.45 9.39
CA LEU A 40 25.23 -12.30 9.83
C LEU A 40 24.41 -11.62 10.94
N PHE A 41 25.07 -11.01 11.93
CA PHE A 41 24.40 -10.30 13.00
C PHE A 41 23.54 -9.14 12.48
N ALA A 42 24.05 -8.35 11.53
CA ALA A 42 23.29 -7.27 10.91
C ALA A 42 22.02 -7.78 10.20
N ILE A 43 22.12 -8.89 9.46
CA ILE A 43 20.98 -9.54 8.80
C ILE A 43 19.96 -10.03 9.84
N LEU A 44 20.43 -10.71 10.89
CA LEU A 44 19.55 -11.21 11.95
C LEU A 44 18.83 -10.08 12.70
N VAL A 45 19.53 -8.99 13.03
CA VAL A 45 18.93 -7.81 13.66
C VAL A 45 17.89 -7.17 12.73
N SER A 46 18.18 -7.02 11.45
CA SER A 46 17.22 -6.47 10.47
C SER A 46 15.96 -7.34 10.36
N ILE A 47 16.12 -8.67 10.30
CA ILE A 47 14.99 -9.62 10.27
C ILE A 47 14.21 -9.55 11.58
N ALA A 48 14.89 -9.52 12.74
CA ALA A 48 14.23 -9.45 14.04
C ALA A 48 13.40 -8.16 14.18
N ILE A 49 13.94 -7.01 13.78
CA ILE A 49 13.20 -5.73 13.77
C ILE A 49 11.98 -5.83 12.84
N LEU A 50 12.15 -6.37 11.63
CA LEU A 50 11.03 -6.56 10.70
C LEU A 50 9.93 -7.45 11.29
N ILE A 51 10.30 -8.57 11.93
CA ILE A 51 9.35 -9.47 12.58
C ILE A 51 8.61 -8.74 13.71
N VAL A 52 9.30 -7.98 14.55
CA VAL A 52 8.68 -7.20 15.63
C VAL A 52 7.70 -6.18 15.08
N LEU A 53 8.08 -5.44 14.03
CA LEU A 53 7.20 -4.46 13.39
C LEU A 53 5.96 -5.13 12.78
N LEU A 54 6.14 -6.20 12.01
CA LEU A 54 5.03 -6.92 11.37
C LEU A 54 4.11 -7.59 12.40
N ALA A 55 4.66 -8.17 13.46
CA ALA A 55 3.88 -8.76 14.55
C ALA A 55 3.04 -7.71 15.26
N ASN A 56 3.65 -6.56 15.63
CA ASN A 56 2.92 -5.47 16.28
C ASN A 56 1.82 -4.90 15.38
N MET A 57 2.13 -4.69 14.09
CA MET A 57 1.13 -4.25 13.10
C MET A 57 0.00 -5.26 12.92
N THR A 58 0.29 -6.56 12.93
CA THR A 58 -0.73 -7.60 12.77
C THR A 58 -1.63 -7.69 14.00
N ILE A 59 -1.05 -7.66 15.20
CA ILE A 59 -1.81 -7.72 16.47
C ILE A 59 -2.74 -6.51 16.57
N ASN A 60 -2.22 -5.30 16.38
CA ASN A 60 -3.03 -4.08 16.45
C ASN A 60 -4.01 -3.97 15.27
N GLY A 61 -3.63 -4.47 14.10
CA GLY A 61 -4.46 -4.40 12.90
C GLY A 61 -5.66 -5.33 12.94
N ILE A 62 -5.60 -6.48 13.64
CA ILE A 62 -6.78 -7.33 13.87
C ILE A 62 -7.83 -6.57 14.69
N GLY A 63 -7.42 -5.82 15.71
CA GLY A 63 -8.32 -4.93 16.47
C GLY A 63 -8.97 -3.87 15.58
N GLY A 64 -8.24 -3.34 14.61
CA GLY A 64 -8.76 -2.38 13.63
C GLY A 64 -9.78 -2.94 12.62
N PHE A 65 -9.96 -4.27 12.53
CA PHE A 65 -11.09 -4.88 11.82
C PHE A 65 -12.27 -5.18 12.75
N GLN A 66 -12.20 -4.78 14.01
CA GLN A 66 -13.28 -4.89 14.96
C GLN A 66 -13.82 -3.50 15.30
N ARG A 67 -15.06 -3.46 15.73
CA ARG A 67 -15.71 -2.26 16.25
C ARG A 67 -16.61 -2.63 17.42
N ALA A 68 -16.91 -1.67 18.29
CA ALA A 68 -17.83 -1.87 19.38
C ALA A 68 -19.26 -1.80 18.83
N GLU A 69 -20.04 -2.85 19.08
CA GLU A 69 -21.43 -2.93 18.64
C GLU A 69 -22.36 -3.21 19.80
N LEU A 70 -23.50 -2.53 19.78
CA LEU A 70 -24.62 -2.67 20.70
C LEU A 70 -25.68 -3.60 20.12
N LYS A 71 -26.20 -4.49 20.96
CA LYS A 71 -27.24 -5.45 20.59
C LYS A 71 -28.62 -4.81 20.75
N VAL A 72 -29.29 -4.56 19.63
CA VAL A 72 -30.61 -3.90 19.59
C VAL A 72 -31.64 -4.84 18.95
N PRO A 73 -32.59 -5.39 19.74
CA PRO A 73 -33.73 -6.13 19.21
C PRO A 73 -34.80 -5.16 18.68
N ILE A 74 -35.10 -5.23 17.38
CA ILE A 74 -36.06 -4.36 16.71
C ILE A 74 -37.26 -5.18 16.28
N ASP A 75 -38.46 -4.76 16.69
CA ASP A 75 -39.73 -5.34 16.23
C ASP A 75 -40.29 -4.51 15.07
N PHE A 76 -40.10 -5.00 13.84
CA PHE A 76 -40.63 -4.31 12.66
C PHE A 76 -42.12 -4.55 12.44
N ALA A 77 -42.68 -5.64 12.97
CA ALA A 77 -44.09 -5.92 12.81
C ALA A 77 -44.95 -4.89 13.57
N ALA A 78 -44.43 -4.36 14.68
CA ALA A 78 -45.09 -3.34 15.50
C ALA A 78 -44.69 -1.89 15.14
N SER A 79 -43.67 -1.68 14.30
CA SER A 79 -43.08 -0.34 14.06
C SER A 79 -43.83 0.52 13.04
N GLY A 80 -44.72 -0.07 12.25
CA GLY A 80 -45.44 0.64 11.18
C GLY A 80 -44.61 0.91 9.92
N ILE A 81 -43.38 0.41 9.86
CA ILE A 81 -42.52 0.50 8.66
C ILE A 81 -43.04 -0.49 7.61
N SER A 82 -43.17 0.00 6.38
CA SER A 82 -43.68 -0.76 5.24
C SER A 82 -42.77 -0.62 4.01
N GLY A 83 -42.58 -1.75 3.33
CA GLY A 83 -41.78 -1.83 2.12
C GLY A 83 -41.83 -3.23 1.53
N ASP A 84 -41.69 -3.33 0.21
CA ASP A 84 -41.55 -4.61 -0.48
C ASP A 84 -40.25 -4.61 -1.32
N ALA A 85 -39.92 -5.75 -1.91
CA ALA A 85 -38.72 -5.88 -2.74
C ALA A 85 -38.72 -4.93 -3.95
N SER A 86 -39.86 -4.40 -4.37
CA SER A 86 -39.96 -3.47 -5.50
C SER A 86 -39.74 -2.00 -5.09
N THR A 87 -40.09 -1.63 -3.86
CA THR A 87 -39.89 -0.28 -3.33
C THR A 87 -38.50 -0.11 -2.72
N LEU A 88 -38.03 -1.12 -1.98
CA LEU A 88 -36.75 -1.04 -1.26
C LEU A 88 -35.52 -1.14 -2.18
N ASN A 89 -35.64 -1.73 -3.37
CA ASN A 89 -34.53 -1.81 -4.33
C ASN A 89 -34.28 -0.51 -5.13
N LYS A 90 -35.12 0.52 -4.96
CA LYS A 90 -34.98 1.78 -5.70
C LYS A 90 -33.99 2.74 -5.02
N SER A 91 -33.43 3.65 -5.80
CA SER A 91 -32.46 4.67 -5.35
C SER A 91 -32.96 5.56 -4.21
N GLY A 92 -34.28 5.68 -4.01
CA GLY A 92 -34.92 6.47 -2.94
C GLY A 92 -35.32 5.68 -1.69
N ALA A 93 -34.99 4.39 -1.59
CA ALA A 93 -35.43 3.56 -0.47
C ALA A 93 -34.93 4.03 0.89
N LEU A 94 -33.69 4.53 0.97
CA LEU A 94 -33.12 5.02 2.22
C LEU A 94 -33.91 6.22 2.76
N GLN A 95 -34.18 7.20 1.90
CA GLN A 95 -34.95 8.39 2.26
C GLN A 95 -36.41 8.06 2.58
N MET A 96 -36.99 7.06 1.90
CA MET A 96 -38.31 6.55 2.24
C MET A 96 -38.34 5.93 3.64
N LEU A 97 -37.38 5.08 4.00
CA LEU A 97 -37.29 4.47 5.32
C LEU A 97 -37.06 5.51 6.42
N GLU A 98 -36.23 6.52 6.14
CA GLU A 98 -36.03 7.68 7.02
C GLU A 98 -37.33 8.44 7.26
N MET A 99 -38.08 8.78 6.20
CA MET A 99 -39.39 9.44 6.32
C MET A 99 -40.46 8.60 7.03
N GLN A 100 -40.33 7.27 7.01
CA GLN A 100 -41.21 6.37 7.74
C GLN A 100 -40.86 6.26 9.24
N GLY A 101 -39.81 6.93 9.68
CA GLY A 101 -39.41 6.96 11.09
C GLY A 101 -38.49 5.82 11.52
N LEU A 102 -37.76 5.20 10.58
CA LEU A 102 -36.79 4.16 10.93
C LEU A 102 -35.75 4.59 11.98
N PRO A 103 -35.17 5.82 11.93
CA PRO A 103 -34.26 6.29 12.98
C PRO A 103 -34.89 6.27 14.37
N GLU A 104 -36.13 6.72 14.50
CA GLU A 104 -36.89 6.78 15.74
C GLU A 104 -37.24 5.38 16.26
N VAL A 105 -37.60 4.45 15.37
CA VAL A 105 -37.87 3.05 15.71
C VAL A 105 -36.61 2.36 16.25
N VAL A 106 -35.46 2.61 15.63
CA VAL A 106 -34.17 2.09 16.09
C VAL A 106 -33.81 2.68 17.45
N GLY A 107 -33.95 4.00 17.62
CA GLY A 107 -33.69 4.68 18.89
C GLY A 107 -34.59 4.18 20.02
N PHE A 108 -35.89 4.06 19.78
CA PHE A 108 -36.85 3.53 20.75
C PHE A 108 -36.53 2.08 21.14
N SER A 109 -36.20 1.24 20.16
CA SER A 109 -35.82 -0.15 20.41
C SER A 109 -34.52 -0.25 21.23
N ALA A 110 -33.56 0.64 20.97
CA ALA A 110 -32.32 0.73 21.72
C ALA A 110 -32.59 1.19 23.16
N GLU A 111 -33.42 2.20 23.38
CA GLU A 111 -33.78 2.69 24.72
C GLU A 111 -34.49 1.60 25.53
N GLN A 112 -35.38 0.82 24.91
CA GLN A 112 -36.06 -0.29 25.57
C GLN A 112 -35.11 -1.42 25.98
N ALA A 113 -34.07 -1.69 25.17
CA ALA A 113 -33.16 -2.81 25.39
C ALA A 113 -31.92 -2.45 26.24
N LEU A 114 -31.44 -1.21 26.14
CA LEU A 114 -30.17 -0.75 26.69
C LEU A 114 -30.34 0.31 27.80
N GLY A 115 -31.54 0.86 27.95
CA GLY A 115 -31.79 2.05 28.77
C GLY A 115 -31.44 3.35 28.05
N GLU A 116 -31.81 4.49 28.64
CA GLU A 116 -31.59 5.84 28.07
C GLU A 116 -30.10 6.13 27.82
N GLU A 117 -29.24 5.84 28.81
CA GLU A 117 -27.80 6.04 28.71
C GLU A 117 -27.17 5.15 27.62
N GLY A 118 -27.56 3.87 27.54
CA GLY A 118 -27.04 2.95 26.53
C GLY A 118 -27.50 3.29 25.11
N ALA A 119 -28.71 3.84 24.96
CA ALA A 119 -29.24 4.26 23.66
C ALA A 119 -28.58 5.55 23.14
N GLN A 120 -28.17 6.46 24.03
CA GLN A 120 -27.40 7.66 23.65
C GLN A 120 -26.04 7.31 23.04
N GLU A 121 -25.46 6.17 23.44
CA GLU A 121 -24.19 5.67 22.92
C GLU A 121 -24.33 4.84 21.63
N LEU A 122 -25.52 4.78 21.03
CA LEU A 122 -25.70 4.22 19.70
C LEU A 122 -25.26 5.24 18.65
N SER A 123 -24.51 4.80 17.63
CA SER A 123 -24.08 5.68 16.56
C SER A 123 -25.28 6.29 15.83
N GLN A 124 -25.20 7.59 15.51
CA GLN A 124 -26.28 8.31 14.80
C GLN A 124 -26.59 7.71 13.42
N ASP A 125 -25.61 7.05 12.79
CA ASP A 125 -25.77 6.39 11.49
C ASP A 125 -26.19 4.92 11.60
N ALA A 126 -26.38 4.37 12.81
CA ALA A 126 -26.72 2.96 13.03
C ALA A 126 -28.00 2.52 12.28
N TRP A 127 -29.00 3.40 12.18
CA TRP A 127 -30.24 3.12 11.45
C TRP A 127 -30.01 2.86 9.96
N ARG A 128 -28.93 3.39 9.37
CA ARG A 128 -28.59 3.15 7.95
C ARG A 128 -28.15 1.72 7.70
N GLU A 129 -27.54 1.07 8.69
CA GLU A 129 -27.21 -0.36 8.60
C GLU A 129 -28.46 -1.23 8.66
N VAL A 130 -29.41 -0.86 9.52
CA VAL A 130 -30.74 -1.48 9.54
C VAL A 130 -31.45 -1.29 8.20
N ALA A 131 -31.42 -0.07 7.65
CA ALA A 131 -31.99 0.22 6.33
C ALA A 131 -31.35 -0.60 5.21
N ALA A 132 -30.02 -0.77 5.24
CA ALA A 132 -29.30 -1.60 4.29
C ALA A 132 -29.68 -3.08 4.41
N ALA A 133 -29.85 -3.59 5.63
CA ALA A 133 -30.31 -4.95 5.87
C ALA A 133 -31.72 -5.18 5.35
N LEU A 134 -32.67 -4.27 5.66
CA LEU A 134 -34.04 -4.31 5.15
C LEU A 134 -34.09 -4.25 3.62
N ARG A 135 -33.17 -3.50 2.99
CA ARG A 135 -33.06 -3.47 1.53
C ARG A 135 -32.58 -4.80 0.96
N SER A 136 -31.60 -5.43 1.61
CA SER A 136 -31.08 -6.73 1.17
C SER A 136 -32.07 -7.87 1.39
N ASP A 137 -32.85 -7.80 2.48
CA ASP A 137 -33.88 -8.76 2.82
C ASP A 137 -35.14 -8.05 3.37
N PRO A 138 -36.12 -7.76 2.49
CA PRO A 138 -37.40 -7.17 2.90
C PRO A 138 -38.25 -8.05 3.81
N SER A 139 -37.94 -9.35 3.94
CA SER A 139 -38.75 -10.26 4.76
C SER A 139 -38.60 -9.98 6.26
N LEU A 140 -37.51 -9.33 6.68
CA LEU A 140 -37.24 -8.90 8.04
C LEU A 140 -38.33 -7.97 8.59
N LEU A 141 -39.05 -7.23 7.73
CA LEU A 141 -40.16 -6.36 8.13
C LEU A 141 -41.34 -7.10 8.79
N ARG A 142 -41.40 -8.44 8.65
CA ARG A 142 -42.53 -9.24 9.15
C ARG A 142 -42.36 -9.73 10.58
N GLY A 143 -41.22 -9.48 11.21
CA GLY A 143 -40.92 -10.05 12.52
C GLY A 143 -40.01 -9.17 13.37
N GLN A 144 -39.51 -9.78 14.44
CA GLN A 144 -38.51 -9.19 15.31
C GLN A 144 -37.13 -9.71 14.94
N GLU A 145 -36.18 -8.82 14.80
CA GLU A 145 -34.81 -9.15 14.43
C GLU A 145 -33.82 -8.41 15.35
N THR A 146 -32.72 -9.08 15.67
CA THR A 146 -31.70 -8.49 16.54
C THR A 146 -30.50 -8.04 15.73
N PHE A 147 -30.19 -6.76 15.81
CA PHE A 147 -29.05 -6.16 15.14
C PHE A 147 -27.92 -5.92 16.13
N TRP A 148 -26.69 -6.03 15.63
CA TRP A 148 -25.52 -5.51 16.29
C TRP A 148 -25.14 -4.23 15.55
N LEU A 149 -25.30 -3.10 16.23
CA LEU A 149 -25.22 -1.78 15.64
C LEU A 149 -24.03 -1.01 16.22
N PRO A 150 -23.34 -0.17 15.43
CA PRO A 150 -22.16 0.53 15.89
C PRO A 150 -22.46 1.45 17.08
N SER A 151 -21.59 1.43 18.09
CA SER A 151 -21.63 2.43 19.16
C SER A 151 -20.93 3.72 18.75
N THR A 152 -20.96 4.71 19.64
CA THR A 152 -20.08 5.88 19.63
C THR A 152 -18.62 5.49 19.87
N GLY A 153 -17.70 6.38 19.48
CA GLY A 153 -16.28 6.28 19.82
C GLY A 153 -16.01 6.28 21.33
N ASP A 154 -16.75 7.10 22.10
CA ASP A 154 -16.57 7.21 23.55
C ASP A 154 -16.91 5.91 24.29
N LEU A 155 -18.02 5.25 23.94
CA LEU A 155 -18.36 3.94 24.50
C LEU A 155 -17.36 2.86 24.07
N ALA A 156 -16.87 2.93 22.83
CA ALA A 156 -15.85 2.01 22.34
C ALA A 156 -14.53 2.15 23.11
N MET A 157 -14.09 3.37 23.42
CA MET A 157 -12.94 3.62 24.30
C MET A 157 -13.20 3.09 25.71
N GLY A 158 -14.42 3.29 26.22
CA GLY A 158 -14.84 2.73 27.52
C GLY A 158 -14.74 1.21 27.59
N LEU A 159 -15.06 0.52 26.49
CA LEU A 159 -14.94 -0.94 26.36
C LEU A 159 -13.49 -1.43 26.39
N ASP A 160 -12.54 -0.58 26.00
CA ASP A 160 -11.10 -0.84 26.02
C ASP A 160 -10.43 -0.40 27.33
N ASP A 161 -11.22 -0.17 28.39
CA ASP A 161 -10.78 0.34 29.69
C ASP A 161 -10.12 1.73 29.61
N GLU A 162 -10.47 2.52 28.60
CA GLU A 162 -9.98 3.89 28.37
C GLU A 162 -11.07 4.95 28.49
N GLY A 163 -10.69 6.22 28.39
CA GLY A 163 -11.61 7.35 28.42
C GLY A 163 -12.23 7.64 29.80
N ASN A 164 -13.41 8.26 29.77
CA ASN A 164 -14.08 8.75 30.98
C ASN A 164 -14.52 7.61 31.89
N ALA A 165 -14.49 7.83 33.22
CA ALA A 165 -14.87 6.82 34.20
C ALA A 165 -16.33 6.35 34.05
N GLU A 166 -17.21 7.26 33.64
CA GLU A 166 -18.62 6.98 33.35
C GLU A 166 -18.77 6.01 32.17
N MET A 167 -18.10 6.28 31.05
CA MET A 167 -18.13 5.40 29.87
C MET A 167 -17.57 4.01 30.14
N ARG A 168 -16.50 3.91 30.94
CA ARG A 168 -15.96 2.60 31.37
C ARG A 168 -16.95 1.81 32.23
N ALA A 169 -17.66 2.48 33.13
CA ALA A 169 -18.67 1.85 33.96
C ALA A 169 -19.86 1.37 33.12
N LEU A 170 -20.35 2.21 32.20
CA LEU A 170 -21.44 1.88 31.28
C LEU A 170 -21.05 0.74 30.35
N ALA A 171 -19.87 0.79 29.71
CA ALA A 171 -19.37 -0.27 28.85
C ALA A 171 -19.24 -1.60 29.61
N SER A 172 -18.69 -1.58 30.83
CA SER A 172 -18.58 -2.76 31.69
C SER A 172 -19.93 -3.33 32.11
N GLN A 173 -20.96 -2.49 32.27
CA GLN A 173 -22.32 -2.93 32.54
C GLN A 173 -22.93 -3.58 31.30
N LEU A 174 -22.97 -2.87 30.17
CA LEU A 174 -23.54 -3.36 28.91
C LEU A 174 -22.85 -4.63 28.41
N GLN A 175 -21.53 -4.75 28.61
CA GLN A 175 -20.78 -5.95 28.25
C GLN A 175 -21.16 -7.15 29.15
N ARG A 176 -21.34 -6.94 30.46
CA ARG A 176 -21.81 -7.99 31.40
C ARG A 176 -23.23 -8.45 31.07
N ASP A 177 -24.07 -7.53 30.63
CA ASP A 177 -25.45 -7.81 30.22
C ASP A 177 -25.53 -8.49 28.84
N GLY A 178 -24.40 -8.64 28.14
CA GLY A 178 -24.31 -9.25 26.81
C GLY A 178 -24.84 -8.35 25.69
N ASN A 179 -24.97 -7.06 25.96
CA ASN A 179 -25.50 -6.03 25.06
C ASN A 179 -24.42 -5.24 24.33
N LEU A 180 -23.15 -5.32 24.75
CA LEU A 180 -22.00 -4.67 24.11
C LEU A 180 -20.90 -5.69 23.83
N ALA A 181 -20.36 -5.70 22.61
CA ALA A 181 -19.23 -6.55 22.24
C ALA A 181 -18.38 -5.95 21.12
N LYS A 182 -17.07 -6.27 21.11
CA LYS A 182 -16.22 -6.06 19.93
C LYS A 182 -16.57 -7.11 18.87
N ARG A 183 -17.01 -6.67 17.70
CA ARG A 183 -17.43 -7.53 16.59
C ARG A 183 -16.66 -7.19 15.32
N PHE A 184 -16.50 -8.18 14.46
CA PHE A 184 -15.77 -7.99 13.21
C PHE A 184 -16.57 -7.10 12.24
N ASP A 185 -15.93 -6.05 11.78
CA ASP A 185 -16.50 -4.99 10.96
C ASP A 185 -16.05 -5.13 9.51
N TRP A 186 -16.79 -5.95 8.75
CA TRP A 186 -16.59 -6.08 7.31
C TRP A 186 -16.82 -4.76 6.56
N GLY A 187 -17.61 -3.86 7.13
CA GLY A 187 -17.90 -2.56 6.53
C GLY A 187 -16.68 -1.65 6.45
N PHE A 188 -15.65 -1.85 7.28
CA PHE A 188 -14.38 -1.12 7.18
C PHE A 188 -13.75 -1.20 5.78
N LEU A 189 -13.88 -2.34 5.09
CA LEU A 189 -13.35 -2.53 3.74
C LEU A 189 -14.17 -1.86 2.63
N VAL A 190 -15.40 -1.43 2.93
CA VAL A 190 -16.39 -0.94 1.95
C VAL A 190 -16.73 0.53 2.17
N ARG A 191 -16.73 0.99 3.43
CA ARG A 191 -16.97 2.39 3.80
C ARG A 191 -15.81 3.28 3.37
N SER A 192 -16.10 4.57 3.29
CA SER A 192 -15.16 5.64 3.00
C SER A 192 -14.66 6.30 4.28
N ASP A 193 -13.89 7.38 4.14
CA ASP A 193 -13.38 8.14 5.27
C ASP A 193 -14.52 8.73 6.11
N ALA A 194 -14.33 8.77 7.43
CA ALA A 194 -15.27 9.26 8.42
C ALA A 194 -14.51 9.88 9.59
N THR A 195 -15.14 10.80 10.31
CA THR A 195 -14.55 11.45 11.48
C THR A 195 -14.62 10.57 12.73
N ASP A 196 -15.46 9.53 12.72
CA ASP A 196 -15.62 8.57 13.82
C ASP A 196 -14.87 7.25 13.49
N PRO A 197 -13.97 6.77 14.37
CA PRO A 197 -13.24 5.52 14.15
C PRO A 197 -14.14 4.27 14.10
N GLN A 198 -15.37 4.33 14.62
CA GLN A 198 -16.36 3.25 14.52
C GLN A 198 -16.98 3.16 13.11
N GLN A 199 -16.95 4.26 12.34
CA GLN A 199 -17.59 4.36 11.03
C GLN A 199 -16.62 4.49 9.85
N VAL A 200 -15.34 4.71 10.13
CA VAL A 200 -14.32 4.86 9.10
C VAL A 200 -14.17 3.60 8.23
N GLY A 201 -13.72 3.79 6.99
CA GLY A 201 -13.36 2.71 6.09
C GLY A 201 -12.27 3.11 5.09
N VAL A 202 -11.67 2.08 4.47
CA VAL A 202 -10.49 2.23 3.60
C VAL A 202 -10.82 2.20 2.12
N TRP A 203 -12.08 1.97 1.73
CA TRP A 203 -12.43 1.73 0.33
C TRP A 203 -12.14 2.94 -0.56
N GLY A 204 -12.46 4.14 -0.10
CA GLY A 204 -12.19 5.38 -0.82
C GLY A 204 -10.69 5.56 -1.11
N ALA A 205 -9.85 5.35 -0.09
CA ALA A 205 -8.39 5.43 -0.18
C ALA A 205 -7.80 4.31 -1.06
N LEU A 206 -8.32 3.08 -0.94
CA LEU A 206 -7.87 1.94 -1.74
C LEU A 206 -8.21 2.14 -3.22
N LYS A 207 -9.44 2.56 -3.55
CA LYS A 207 -9.85 2.86 -4.93
C LYS A 207 -9.02 4.01 -5.49
N GLY A 208 -8.78 5.07 -4.72
CA GLY A 208 -7.90 6.17 -5.11
C GLY A 208 -6.45 5.72 -5.36
N SER A 209 -5.90 4.86 -4.50
CA SER A 209 -4.58 4.23 -4.71
C SER A 209 -4.52 3.41 -6.00
N ILE A 210 -5.52 2.56 -6.26
CA ILE A 210 -5.58 1.75 -7.49
C ILE A 210 -5.59 2.64 -8.73
N LEU A 211 -6.48 3.63 -8.78
CA LEU A 211 -6.58 4.55 -9.92
C LEU A 211 -5.29 5.35 -10.13
N THR A 212 -4.68 5.83 -9.04
CA THR A 212 -3.41 6.55 -9.08
C THR A 212 -2.31 5.66 -9.63
N MET A 213 -2.19 4.42 -9.16
CA MET A 213 -1.17 3.48 -9.61
C MET A 213 -1.36 3.04 -11.06
N ILE A 214 -2.59 2.91 -11.53
CA ILE A 214 -2.88 2.66 -12.96
C ILE A 214 -2.33 3.81 -13.81
N VAL A 215 -2.58 5.06 -13.44
CA VAL A 215 -2.07 6.23 -14.16
C VAL A 215 -0.54 6.27 -14.09
N THR A 216 0.05 6.05 -12.91
CA THR A 216 1.51 5.98 -12.73
C THR A 216 2.12 4.96 -13.68
N LEU A 217 1.59 3.74 -13.72
CA LEU A 217 2.13 2.66 -14.55
C LEU A 217 1.94 2.97 -16.04
N ALA A 218 0.75 3.42 -16.44
CA ALA A 218 0.40 3.73 -17.82
C ALA A 218 1.30 4.82 -18.43
N LEU A 219 1.83 5.73 -17.61
CA LEU A 219 2.75 6.77 -18.06
C LEU A 219 4.22 6.35 -17.88
N ALA A 220 4.60 5.93 -16.68
CA ALA A 220 6.01 5.71 -16.35
C ALA A 220 6.61 4.51 -17.08
N PHE A 221 5.85 3.43 -17.27
CA PHE A 221 6.34 2.22 -17.93
C PHE A 221 6.67 2.47 -19.41
N PRO A 222 5.73 2.84 -20.30
CA PRO A 222 6.05 3.00 -21.72
C PRO A 222 7.08 4.09 -21.95
N ILE A 223 6.98 5.24 -21.27
CA ILE A 223 7.92 6.35 -21.45
C ILE A 223 9.32 5.95 -20.95
N GLY A 224 9.40 5.31 -19.78
CA GLY A 224 10.67 4.85 -19.20
C GLY A 224 11.35 3.77 -20.04
N VAL A 225 10.58 2.78 -20.52
CA VAL A 225 11.10 1.70 -21.37
C VAL A 225 11.58 2.21 -22.72
N LEU A 226 10.79 3.06 -23.38
CA LEU A 226 11.18 3.65 -24.67
C LEU A 226 12.40 4.57 -24.52
N SER A 227 12.49 5.33 -23.41
CA SER A 227 13.66 6.16 -23.13
C SER A 227 14.90 5.30 -22.90
N ALA A 228 14.80 4.22 -22.14
CA ALA A 228 15.90 3.28 -21.95
C ALA A 228 16.35 2.63 -23.27
N LEU A 229 15.38 2.20 -24.09
CA LEU A 229 15.63 1.61 -25.40
C LEU A 229 16.33 2.58 -26.34
N TYR A 230 15.85 3.82 -26.40
CA TYR A 230 16.44 4.85 -27.22
C TYR A 230 17.87 5.18 -26.78
N LEU A 231 18.07 5.40 -25.48
CA LEU A 231 19.38 5.75 -24.93
C LEU A 231 20.43 4.65 -25.10
N GLU A 232 20.02 3.37 -25.04
CA GLU A 232 20.98 2.27 -25.10
C GLU A 232 21.22 1.75 -26.54
N GLU A 233 20.20 1.73 -27.41
CA GLU A 233 20.34 1.14 -28.76
C GLU A 233 20.52 2.18 -29.88
N TYR A 234 20.02 3.41 -29.71
CA TYR A 234 19.96 4.39 -30.80
C TYR A 234 20.73 5.69 -30.52
N ALA A 235 20.88 6.08 -29.26
CA ALA A 235 21.47 7.37 -28.92
C ALA A 235 22.98 7.41 -29.26
N PRO A 236 23.44 8.44 -29.98
CA PRO A 236 24.86 8.59 -30.25
C PRO A 236 25.61 8.93 -28.96
N LYS A 237 26.85 8.44 -28.82
CA LYS A 237 27.74 8.80 -27.72
C LYS A 237 28.26 10.22 -27.91
N ASN A 238 27.58 11.20 -27.31
CA ASN A 238 27.94 12.60 -27.36
C ASN A 238 27.62 13.30 -26.02
N ARG A 239 28.09 14.54 -25.86
CA ARG A 239 27.91 15.33 -24.64
C ARG A 239 26.43 15.56 -24.27
N TRP A 240 25.52 15.54 -25.25
CA TRP A 240 24.09 15.71 -25.00
C TRP A 240 23.49 14.46 -24.36
N THR A 241 23.81 13.29 -24.90
CA THR A 241 23.44 12.00 -24.29
C THR A 241 24.02 11.91 -22.88
N ASP A 242 25.29 12.28 -22.67
CA ASP A 242 25.90 12.29 -21.34
C ASP A 242 25.14 13.20 -20.35
N ILE A 243 24.72 14.40 -20.78
CA ILE A 243 23.91 15.30 -19.96
C ILE A 243 22.57 14.66 -19.58
N ILE A 244 21.88 14.05 -20.55
CA ILE A 244 20.59 13.37 -20.30
C ILE A 244 20.78 12.23 -19.29
N GLU A 245 21.82 11.43 -19.43
CA GLU A 245 22.12 10.35 -18.50
C GLU A 245 22.40 10.85 -17.08
N VAL A 246 23.18 11.91 -16.95
CA VAL A 246 23.44 12.56 -15.66
C VAL A 246 22.15 13.13 -15.06
N SER A 247 21.30 13.76 -15.87
CA SER A 247 20.00 14.29 -15.41
C SER A 247 19.08 13.18 -14.91
N ILE A 248 19.01 12.04 -15.59
CA ILE A 248 18.20 10.88 -15.14
C ILE A 248 18.71 10.36 -13.79
N ASN A 249 20.03 10.19 -13.64
CA ASN A 249 20.62 9.73 -12.38
C ASN A 249 20.40 10.74 -11.25
N ASN A 250 20.52 12.03 -11.53
CA ASN A 250 20.25 13.09 -10.56
C ASN A 250 18.77 13.09 -10.14
N LEU A 251 17.83 12.98 -11.09
CA LEU A 251 16.40 12.90 -10.80
C LEU A 251 16.05 11.70 -9.91
N ALA A 252 16.69 10.55 -10.09
CA ALA A 252 16.48 9.38 -9.24
C ALA A 252 16.89 9.62 -7.77
N ALA A 253 17.80 10.57 -7.52
CA ALA A 253 18.29 10.95 -6.19
C ALA A 253 17.50 12.11 -5.55
N VAL A 254 16.62 12.77 -6.29
CA VAL A 254 15.83 13.91 -5.79
C VAL A 254 14.85 13.42 -4.70
N PRO A 255 14.73 14.12 -3.56
CA PRO A 255 13.71 13.83 -2.55
C PRO A 255 12.29 13.88 -3.11
N SER A 256 11.43 12.93 -2.72
CA SER A 256 10.09 12.78 -3.33
C SER A 256 9.20 14.01 -3.18
N ILE A 257 9.38 14.81 -2.13
CA ILE A 257 8.62 16.05 -1.90
C ILE A 257 8.80 17.09 -3.02
N ILE A 258 9.96 17.13 -3.66
CA ILE A 258 10.22 18.04 -4.78
C ILE A 258 9.33 17.69 -5.99
N PHE A 259 9.07 16.40 -6.22
CA PHE A 259 8.13 15.99 -7.26
C PHE A 259 6.70 16.44 -6.94
N GLY A 260 6.30 16.49 -5.67
CA GLY A 260 5.02 17.06 -5.25
C GLY A 260 4.90 18.55 -5.54
N LEU A 261 5.97 19.31 -5.28
CA LEU A 261 6.03 20.74 -5.64
C LEU A 261 5.95 20.94 -7.16
N LEU A 262 6.61 20.07 -7.93
CA LEU A 262 6.52 20.08 -9.39
C LEU A 262 5.10 19.75 -9.87
N GLY A 263 4.45 18.73 -9.28
CA GLY A 263 3.06 18.38 -9.59
C GLY A 263 2.10 19.53 -9.29
N LEU A 264 2.30 20.23 -8.17
CA LEU A 264 1.54 21.42 -7.82
C LEU A 264 1.80 22.57 -8.82
N ALA A 265 3.07 22.88 -9.11
CA ALA A 265 3.43 24.01 -9.95
C ALA A 265 3.13 23.81 -11.45
N VAL A 266 3.21 22.57 -11.95
CA VAL A 266 3.02 22.26 -13.37
C VAL A 266 1.63 21.69 -13.60
N PHE A 267 1.29 20.55 -12.98
CA PHE A 267 0.06 19.85 -13.31
C PHE A 267 -1.18 20.56 -12.78
N LEU A 268 -1.17 21.13 -11.57
CA LEU A 268 -2.31 21.92 -11.09
C LEU A 268 -2.40 23.31 -11.71
N THR A 269 -1.32 23.84 -12.30
CA THR A 269 -1.42 25.05 -13.14
C THR A 269 -2.10 24.75 -14.48
N ILE A 270 -1.80 23.59 -15.08
CA ILE A 270 -2.41 23.16 -16.34
C ILE A 270 -3.85 22.64 -16.12
N PHE A 271 -4.08 21.94 -15.01
CA PHE A 271 -5.33 21.29 -14.65
C PHE A 271 -5.84 21.76 -13.27
N PRO A 272 -6.26 23.04 -13.14
CA PRO A 272 -6.58 23.65 -11.85
C PRO A 272 -7.75 22.99 -11.11
N ASN A 273 -8.69 22.41 -11.85
CA ASN A 273 -9.89 21.77 -11.29
C ASN A 273 -9.66 20.30 -10.89
N MET A 274 -8.44 19.76 -11.04
CA MET A 274 -8.13 18.35 -10.80
C MET A 274 -7.32 18.14 -9.51
N ARG A 275 -7.39 19.08 -8.57
CA ARG A 275 -6.78 18.94 -7.24
C ARG A 275 -7.30 17.68 -6.55
N SER A 276 -6.42 16.95 -5.87
CA SER A 276 -6.74 15.67 -5.22
C SER A 276 -7.17 14.54 -6.17
N ALA A 277 -7.08 14.72 -7.50
CA ALA A 277 -7.49 13.68 -8.44
C ALA A 277 -6.41 12.59 -8.61
N PRO A 278 -6.78 11.31 -8.71
CA PRO A 278 -5.86 10.21 -9.01
C PRO A 278 -4.99 10.45 -10.26
N LEU A 279 -5.52 11.16 -11.27
CA LEU A 279 -4.77 11.54 -12.46
C LEU A 279 -3.54 12.39 -12.13
N ILE A 280 -3.72 13.46 -11.34
CA ILE A 280 -2.61 14.36 -10.95
C ILE A 280 -1.63 13.63 -10.03
N GLY A 281 -2.15 12.82 -9.11
CA GLY A 281 -1.32 11.94 -8.27
C GLY A 281 -0.46 11.00 -9.10
N GLY A 282 -1.08 10.32 -10.07
CA GLY A 282 -0.40 9.33 -10.90
C GLY A 282 0.63 9.97 -11.84
N MET A 283 0.33 11.14 -12.41
CA MET A 283 1.30 11.91 -13.20
C MET A 283 2.51 12.34 -12.35
N THR A 284 2.27 12.79 -11.12
CA THR A 284 3.33 13.21 -10.19
C THR A 284 4.22 12.03 -9.81
N LEU A 285 3.63 10.90 -9.44
CA LEU A 285 4.37 9.67 -9.13
C LEU A 285 5.05 9.09 -10.37
N ALA A 286 4.48 9.25 -11.57
CA ALA A 286 5.11 8.79 -12.81
C ALA A 286 6.44 9.51 -13.05
N LEU A 287 6.50 10.84 -12.82
CA LEU A 287 7.75 11.60 -12.92
C LEU A 287 8.82 11.10 -11.95
N MET A 288 8.41 10.75 -10.73
CA MET A 288 9.33 10.19 -9.73
C MET A 288 9.79 8.77 -10.07
N THR A 289 8.91 7.97 -10.66
CA THR A 289 9.13 6.54 -10.94
C THR A 289 9.91 6.30 -12.24
N MET A 290 9.74 7.19 -13.22
CA MET A 290 10.34 7.08 -14.55
C MET A 290 11.88 6.91 -14.51
N PRO A 291 12.67 7.70 -13.76
CA PRO A 291 14.12 7.52 -13.68
C PRO A 291 14.54 6.11 -13.25
N VAL A 292 13.82 5.52 -12.30
CA VAL A 292 14.09 4.15 -11.82
C VAL A 292 13.87 3.13 -12.95
N ILE A 293 12.78 3.27 -13.71
CA ILE A 293 12.47 2.42 -14.86
C ILE A 293 13.52 2.60 -15.96
N VAL A 294 13.94 3.83 -16.25
CA VAL A 294 14.95 4.11 -17.27
C VAL A 294 16.29 3.47 -16.90
N ILE A 295 16.78 3.68 -15.68
CA ILE A 295 18.06 3.13 -15.21
C ILE A 295 18.05 1.60 -15.25
N SER A 296 16.99 0.98 -14.70
CA SER A 296 16.88 -0.48 -14.72
C SER A 296 16.73 -1.03 -16.14
N GLY A 297 16.00 -0.32 -17.00
CA GLY A 297 15.78 -0.75 -18.38
C GLY A 297 17.06 -0.71 -19.19
N ARG A 298 17.88 0.33 -19.03
CA ARG A 298 19.20 0.42 -19.67
C ARG A 298 20.12 -0.73 -19.25
N ASN A 299 20.19 -1.00 -17.94
CA ASN A 299 20.98 -2.11 -17.42
C ASN A 299 20.51 -3.46 -17.99
N ALA A 300 19.20 -3.66 -18.12
CA ALA A 300 18.63 -4.88 -18.69
C ALA A 300 18.94 -5.04 -20.19
N ILE A 301 18.81 -3.96 -20.97
CA ILE A 301 19.12 -3.95 -22.41
C ILE A 301 20.62 -4.21 -22.63
N LYS A 302 21.47 -3.54 -21.85
CA LYS A 302 22.92 -3.70 -21.90
C LYS A 302 23.39 -5.11 -21.53
N ALA A 303 22.64 -5.82 -20.69
CA ALA A 303 22.94 -7.20 -20.30
C ALA A 303 22.71 -8.22 -21.42
N VAL A 304 21.95 -7.86 -22.47
CA VAL A 304 21.75 -8.74 -23.63
C VAL A 304 23.09 -8.93 -24.36
N PRO A 305 23.56 -10.17 -24.61
CA PRO A 305 24.83 -10.40 -25.27
C PRO A 305 24.91 -9.77 -26.68
N PRO A 306 26.06 -9.19 -27.07
CA PRO A 306 26.25 -8.65 -28.43
C PRO A 306 26.05 -9.70 -29.53
N SER A 307 26.38 -10.97 -29.27
CA SER A 307 26.20 -12.07 -30.22
C SER A 307 24.76 -12.27 -30.69
N ILE A 308 23.76 -11.93 -29.86
CA ILE A 308 22.34 -11.97 -30.25
C ILE A 308 22.04 -10.88 -31.28
N ARG A 309 22.61 -9.68 -31.11
CA ARG A 309 22.46 -8.56 -32.05
C ARG A 309 23.15 -8.88 -33.37
N ASP A 310 24.40 -9.33 -33.30
CA ASP A 310 25.22 -9.66 -34.46
C ASP A 310 24.60 -10.83 -35.25
N GLY A 311 24.10 -11.86 -34.56
CA GLY A 311 23.44 -13.01 -35.19
C GLY A 311 22.15 -12.61 -35.92
N ALA A 312 21.32 -11.75 -35.32
CA ALA A 312 20.11 -11.26 -35.95
C ALA A 312 20.40 -10.36 -37.17
N LEU A 313 21.43 -9.51 -37.10
CA LEU A 313 21.90 -8.72 -38.25
C LEU A 313 22.44 -9.61 -39.37
N ALA A 314 23.20 -10.66 -39.04
CA ALA A 314 23.81 -11.57 -40.01
C ALA A 314 22.79 -12.34 -40.87
N ILE A 315 21.58 -12.58 -40.36
CA ILE A 315 20.47 -13.19 -41.11
C ILE A 315 19.59 -12.16 -41.84
N GLY A 316 20.00 -10.88 -41.87
CA GLY A 316 19.33 -9.81 -42.61
C GLY A 316 18.21 -9.08 -41.86
N ALA A 317 18.12 -9.23 -40.53
CA ALA A 317 17.15 -8.44 -39.75
C ALA A 317 17.55 -6.95 -39.75
N SER A 318 16.56 -6.05 -39.84
CA SER A 318 16.81 -4.61 -39.68
C SER A 318 17.14 -4.27 -38.23
N PRO A 319 17.85 -3.17 -37.94
CA PRO A 319 18.14 -2.76 -36.55
C PRO A 319 16.90 -2.68 -35.66
N VAL A 320 15.79 -2.19 -36.21
CA VAL A 320 14.49 -2.15 -35.51
C VAL A 320 13.98 -3.56 -35.22
N GLN A 321 14.09 -4.49 -36.17
CA GLN A 321 13.69 -5.88 -35.96
C GLN A 321 14.57 -6.57 -34.90
N VAL A 322 15.88 -6.32 -34.89
CA VAL A 322 16.81 -6.82 -33.86
C VAL A 322 16.34 -6.36 -32.48
N VAL A 323 16.03 -5.07 -32.35
CA VAL A 323 15.61 -4.49 -31.07
C VAL A 323 14.26 -5.05 -30.62
N PHE A 324 13.22 -5.01 -31.44
CA PHE A 324 11.87 -5.38 -31.01
C PHE A 324 11.61 -6.89 -30.95
N HIS A 325 12.30 -7.72 -31.75
CA HIS A 325 12.08 -9.18 -31.76
C HIS A 325 13.07 -9.94 -30.87
N HIS A 326 14.25 -9.37 -30.61
CA HIS A 326 15.30 -10.03 -29.84
C HIS A 326 15.59 -9.22 -28.57
N VAL A 327 16.22 -8.06 -28.67
CA VAL A 327 16.77 -7.34 -27.50
C VAL A 327 15.69 -7.02 -26.46
N LEU A 328 14.60 -6.36 -26.86
CA LEU A 328 13.55 -5.93 -25.95
C LEU A 328 12.85 -7.13 -25.27
N PRO A 329 12.44 -8.20 -25.98
CA PRO A 329 11.92 -9.41 -25.34
C PRO A 329 12.91 -10.06 -24.35
N LEU A 330 14.21 -10.11 -24.67
CA LEU A 330 15.23 -10.64 -23.74
C LEU A 330 15.42 -9.75 -22.51
N ALA A 331 15.37 -8.43 -22.68
CA ALA A 331 15.57 -7.47 -21.59
C ALA A 331 14.30 -7.27 -20.73
N LEU A 332 13.12 -7.67 -21.23
CA LEU A 332 11.84 -7.40 -20.59
C LEU A 332 11.73 -7.89 -19.15
N PRO A 333 12.22 -9.09 -18.76
CA PRO A 333 12.19 -9.53 -17.36
C PRO A 333 12.98 -8.60 -16.42
N GLY A 334 14.12 -8.08 -16.89
CA GLY A 334 14.94 -7.11 -16.16
C GLY A 334 14.27 -5.73 -16.07
N ILE A 335 13.67 -5.26 -17.17
CA ILE A 335 12.88 -4.01 -17.22
C ILE A 335 11.69 -4.09 -16.24
N LEU A 336 10.96 -5.21 -16.25
CA LEU A 336 9.81 -5.43 -15.38
C LEU A 336 10.22 -5.47 -13.92
N THR A 337 11.40 -6.01 -13.59
CA THR A 337 11.93 -5.97 -12.22
C THR A 337 12.15 -4.53 -11.73
N GLY A 338 12.78 -3.68 -12.56
CA GLY A 338 12.90 -2.26 -12.24
C GLY A 338 11.56 -1.54 -12.11
N THR A 339 10.61 -1.89 -12.95
CA THR A 339 9.25 -1.36 -12.90
C THR A 339 8.56 -1.75 -11.60
N ILE A 340 8.64 -3.02 -11.19
CA ILE A 340 8.10 -3.51 -9.91
C ILE A 340 8.67 -2.71 -8.74
N ILE A 341 9.99 -2.52 -8.70
CA ILE A 341 10.66 -1.74 -7.64
C ILE A 341 10.16 -0.28 -7.65
N GLY A 342 10.06 0.32 -8.84
CA GLY A 342 9.55 1.69 -9.01
C GLY A 342 8.11 1.85 -8.52
N MET A 343 7.21 0.94 -8.91
CA MET A 343 5.81 0.97 -8.50
C MET A 343 5.65 0.70 -7.00
N ALA A 344 6.41 -0.24 -6.44
CA ALA A 344 6.39 -0.51 -5.00
C ALA A 344 6.82 0.72 -4.18
N ARG A 345 7.83 1.46 -4.67
CA ARG A 345 8.22 2.74 -4.08
C ARG A 345 7.10 3.77 -4.20
N ALA A 346 6.57 3.99 -5.40
CA ALA A 346 5.51 4.95 -5.67
C ALA A 346 4.25 4.72 -4.82
N LEU A 347 3.88 3.45 -4.61
CA LEU A 347 2.74 3.06 -3.77
C LEU A 347 2.92 3.48 -2.31
N GLY A 348 4.15 3.58 -1.81
CA GLY A 348 4.46 3.99 -0.44
C GLY A 348 4.76 5.48 -0.28
N GLU A 349 4.64 6.30 -1.32
CA GLU A 349 4.94 7.73 -1.24
C GLU A 349 3.75 8.54 -0.72
N THR A 350 3.98 9.28 0.36
CA THR A 350 2.97 10.16 0.96
C THR A 350 3.25 11.64 0.65
N ALA A 351 4.51 12.07 0.79
CA ALA A 351 4.93 13.47 0.71
C ALA A 351 4.51 14.19 -0.60
N PRO A 352 4.77 13.64 -1.81
CA PRO A 352 4.39 14.34 -3.04
C PRO A 352 2.87 14.50 -3.19
N LEU A 353 2.10 13.53 -2.70
CA LEU A 353 0.65 13.48 -2.84
C LEU A 353 -0.06 14.45 -1.88
N LEU A 354 0.49 14.65 -0.68
CA LEU A 354 0.03 15.68 0.25
C LEU A 354 0.09 17.08 -0.37
N LEU A 355 1.19 17.39 -1.08
CA LEU A 355 1.40 18.71 -1.68
C LEU A 355 0.40 19.05 -2.80
N ILE A 356 0.00 18.05 -3.60
CA ILE A 356 -1.01 18.22 -4.66
C ILE A 356 -2.46 18.12 -4.12
N GLY A 357 -2.62 18.04 -2.80
CA GLY A 357 -3.91 18.17 -2.13
C GLY A 357 -4.67 16.87 -1.90
N MET A 358 -4.03 15.69 -1.99
CA MET A 358 -4.67 14.38 -1.71
C MET A 358 -4.97 14.12 -0.23
N ARG A 359 -4.89 15.15 0.62
CA ARG A 359 -5.29 15.13 2.04
C ARG A 359 -6.76 15.49 2.28
N ALA A 360 -7.57 15.51 1.22
CA ALA A 360 -8.98 15.87 1.33
C ALA A 360 -9.74 14.77 2.07
N PHE A 361 -10.69 15.17 2.92
CA PHE A 361 -11.68 14.26 3.47
C PHE A 361 -12.59 13.78 2.34
N VAL A 362 -12.55 12.47 2.04
CA VAL A 362 -13.26 11.86 0.90
C VAL A 362 -14.31 10.88 1.42
N ALA A 363 -15.50 11.41 1.69
CA ALA A 363 -16.63 10.69 2.25
C ALA A 363 -17.28 9.69 1.27
N THR A 364 -16.96 9.76 -0.03
CA THR A 364 -17.47 8.85 -1.06
C THR A 364 -16.32 8.34 -1.94
N PRO A 365 -16.29 7.05 -2.32
CA PRO A 365 -15.22 6.52 -3.16
C PRO A 365 -15.18 7.24 -4.52
N PRO A 366 -13.99 7.53 -5.08
CA PRO A 366 -13.87 8.28 -6.32
C PRO A 366 -14.52 7.55 -7.50
N ASP A 367 -15.37 8.22 -8.29
CA ASP A 367 -16.04 7.62 -9.45
C ASP A 367 -15.11 7.38 -10.65
N GLY A 368 -13.97 8.09 -10.72
CA GLY A 368 -13.01 7.94 -11.82
C GLY A 368 -11.65 8.58 -11.56
N PHE A 369 -10.84 8.72 -12.61
CA PHE A 369 -9.47 9.25 -12.51
C PHE A 369 -9.40 10.74 -12.18
N THR A 370 -10.48 11.47 -12.40
CA THR A 370 -10.53 12.94 -12.28
C THR A 370 -11.34 13.42 -11.08
N SER A 371 -12.07 12.51 -10.41
CA SER A 371 -12.81 12.83 -9.19
C SER A 371 -11.83 12.98 -8.01
N PRO A 372 -12.14 13.84 -7.03
CA PRO A 372 -11.37 13.95 -5.80
C PRO A 372 -11.20 12.58 -5.12
N ALA A 373 -9.98 12.26 -4.71
CA ALA A 373 -9.63 11.03 -4.02
C ALA A 373 -8.52 11.27 -3.01
N THR A 374 -8.42 10.35 -2.06
CA THR A 374 -7.26 10.13 -1.19
C THR A 374 -6.60 8.80 -1.58
N VAL A 375 -5.40 8.54 -1.06
CA VAL A 375 -4.70 7.27 -1.25
C VAL A 375 -4.35 6.67 0.10
N LEU A 376 -4.20 5.34 0.16
CA LEU A 376 -3.90 4.62 1.40
C LEU A 376 -2.71 5.20 2.20
N PRO A 377 -1.54 5.53 1.61
CA PRO A 377 -0.42 6.08 2.39
C PRO A 377 -0.72 7.45 3.01
N VAL A 378 -1.50 8.28 2.32
CA VAL A 378 -1.94 9.59 2.83
C VAL A 378 -2.98 9.39 3.93
N GLN A 379 -3.94 8.48 3.74
CA GLN A 379 -4.95 8.17 4.73
C GLN A 379 -4.32 7.62 6.03
N ILE A 380 -3.40 6.67 5.90
CA ILE A 380 -2.64 6.10 7.02
C ILE A 380 -1.88 7.20 7.76
N PHE A 381 -1.24 8.12 7.04
CA PHE A 381 -0.54 9.25 7.66
C PHE A 381 -1.50 10.15 8.44
N LEU A 382 -2.66 10.50 7.86
CA LEU A 382 -3.65 11.34 8.53
C LEU A 382 -4.23 10.68 9.78
N TRP A 383 -4.58 9.38 9.71
CA TRP A 383 -5.09 8.66 10.88
C TRP A 383 -4.00 8.40 11.93
N SER A 384 -2.73 8.29 11.54
CA SER A 384 -1.62 8.13 12.49
C SER A 384 -1.31 9.40 13.28
N ASP A 385 -1.74 10.57 12.79
CA ASP A 385 -1.59 11.87 13.46
C ASP A 385 -2.75 12.15 14.44
N GLU A 386 -3.81 11.33 14.39
CA GLU A 386 -4.97 11.46 15.26
C GLU A 386 -4.69 10.95 16.67
N ILE A 387 -5.21 11.64 17.68
CA ILE A 387 -4.91 11.36 19.10
C ILE A 387 -5.73 10.17 19.63
N ASP A 388 -6.88 9.90 19.04
CA ASP A 388 -7.80 8.84 19.46
C ASP A 388 -7.25 7.44 19.13
N ARG A 389 -7.20 6.56 20.14
CA ARG A 389 -6.71 5.19 20.02
C ARG A 389 -7.51 4.35 19.03
N GLY A 390 -8.79 4.65 18.83
CA GLY A 390 -9.61 4.04 17.79
C GLY A 390 -8.98 4.21 16.41
N PHE A 391 -8.43 5.39 16.11
CA PHE A 391 -7.71 5.62 14.86
C PHE A 391 -6.36 4.88 14.79
N ILE A 392 -5.69 4.59 15.91
CA ILE A 392 -4.45 3.79 15.92
C ILE A 392 -4.71 2.35 15.45
N GLU A 393 -5.79 1.73 15.94
CA GLU A 393 -6.20 0.38 15.51
C GLU A 393 -6.61 0.38 14.03
N ARG A 394 -7.44 1.35 13.61
CA ARG A 394 -7.86 1.50 12.20
C ARG A 394 -6.69 1.81 11.25
N THR A 395 -5.71 2.59 11.70
CA THR A 395 -4.45 2.84 10.98
C THR A 395 -3.69 1.54 10.77
N SER A 396 -3.59 0.70 11.80
CA SER A 396 -2.93 -0.60 11.70
C SER A 396 -3.65 -1.52 10.71
N ALA A 397 -4.99 -1.55 10.71
CA ALA A 397 -5.78 -2.28 9.73
C ALA A 397 -5.59 -1.74 8.30
N ALA A 398 -5.54 -0.42 8.11
CA ALA A 398 -5.25 0.19 6.81
C ALA A 398 -3.85 -0.15 6.29
N ILE A 399 -2.84 -0.22 7.18
CA ILE A 399 -1.49 -0.68 6.83
C ILE A 399 -1.53 -2.14 6.34
N ILE A 400 -2.27 -3.03 7.00
CA ILE A 400 -2.45 -4.41 6.53
C ILE A 400 -3.07 -4.43 5.13
N VAL A 401 -4.09 -3.61 4.86
CA VAL A 401 -4.71 -3.49 3.53
C VAL A 401 -3.72 -2.97 2.50
N LEU A 402 -2.92 -1.95 2.83
CA LEU A 402 -1.87 -1.43 1.96
C LEU A 402 -0.80 -2.49 1.65
N LEU A 403 -0.35 -3.24 2.65
CA LEU A 403 0.61 -4.33 2.48
C LEU A 403 0.04 -5.45 1.62
N LEU A 404 -1.23 -5.84 1.84
CA LEU A 404 -1.91 -6.81 1.01
C LEU A 404 -2.03 -6.32 -0.45
N PHE A 405 -2.40 -5.05 -0.65
CA PHE A 405 -2.45 -4.46 -1.97
C PHE A 405 -1.09 -4.46 -2.67
N LEU A 406 -0.03 -4.08 -1.95
CA LEU A 406 1.34 -4.12 -2.44
C LEU A 406 1.76 -5.54 -2.82
N LEU A 407 1.45 -6.53 -1.98
CA LEU A 407 1.76 -7.94 -2.23
C LEU A 407 1.01 -8.45 -3.47
N VAL A 408 -0.28 -8.16 -3.61
CA VAL A 408 -1.08 -8.55 -4.77
C VAL A 408 -0.56 -7.90 -6.05
N MET A 409 -0.28 -6.59 -6.00
CA MET A 409 0.29 -5.85 -7.13
C MET A 409 1.63 -6.44 -7.57
N ASN A 410 2.53 -6.69 -6.61
CA ASN A 410 3.84 -7.27 -6.89
C ASN A 410 3.74 -8.71 -7.38
N ALA A 411 2.87 -9.53 -6.79
CA ALA A 411 2.64 -10.91 -7.23
C ALA A 411 2.11 -10.95 -8.68
N LEU A 412 1.16 -10.07 -9.03
CA LEU A 412 0.66 -9.95 -10.39
C LEU A 412 1.77 -9.53 -11.35
N ALA A 413 2.59 -8.54 -10.98
CA ALA A 413 3.68 -8.08 -11.81
C ALA A 413 4.79 -9.14 -11.99
N ILE A 414 5.11 -9.91 -10.93
CA ILE A 414 6.03 -11.05 -10.99
C ILE A 414 5.46 -12.16 -11.86
N TYR A 415 4.17 -12.47 -11.75
CA TYR A 415 3.51 -13.44 -12.60
C TYR A 415 3.60 -13.04 -14.09
N LEU A 416 3.33 -11.77 -14.40
CA LEU A 416 3.51 -11.24 -15.75
C LEU A 416 4.97 -11.35 -16.20
N ARG A 417 5.93 -10.98 -15.36
CA ARG A 417 7.37 -11.12 -15.63
C ARG A 417 7.76 -12.55 -16.00
N ASN A 418 7.39 -13.53 -15.16
CA ASN A 418 7.74 -14.93 -15.37
C ASN A 418 7.09 -15.49 -16.66
N LYS A 419 5.91 -14.99 -17.06
CA LYS A 419 5.29 -15.36 -18.34
C LYS A 419 6.07 -14.85 -19.55
N PHE A 420 6.73 -13.69 -19.42
CA PHE A 420 7.58 -13.12 -20.48
C PHE A 420 9.04 -13.58 -20.43
N GLU A 421 9.42 -14.33 -19.39
CA GLU A 421 10.76 -14.89 -19.24
C GLU A 421 10.96 -16.01 -20.26
N LYS A 422 11.77 -15.75 -21.28
CA LYS A 422 12.30 -16.79 -22.17
C LYS A 422 13.68 -17.19 -21.66
N SER A 423 13.81 -18.40 -21.13
CA SER A 423 15.09 -18.98 -20.76
C SER A 423 15.87 -19.36 -22.02
N TRP A 424 17.16 -19.06 -22.01
CA TRP A 424 18.13 -19.41 -23.05
C TRP A 424 19.00 -20.56 -22.57
#